data_AF-A0A7R9CEU4-F1
#
_entry.id   AF-A0A7R9CEU4-F1
#
_cell.length_a   1.000
_cell.length_b   1.000
_cell.length_c   1.000
_cell.angle_alpha   90.00
_cell.angle_beta   90.00
_cell.angle_gamma   90.00
#
_symmetry.space_group_name_H-M   'P 1'
#
loop_
_entity.id
_entity.type
_entity.pdbx_description
1 polymer ?
#
loop_
_entity_poly.entity_id
_entity_poly.type
_entity_poly.pdbx_seq_one_letter_code
_entity_poly.pdbx_strand_id
1 'polypeptide(L)'
;MRLNLFGRYEENYFTRLPLTKQDRHKSRRMTTLGTLGQELTQFGDLRALEGGAGPSASKKRKVFKGKGKKRDLFDEGLWCSEKEFKYYVTRFHDLFAVPEGTELYVVVGNHDVGFHYGISPYLQERFSSAFSAPSVKFVTIKGNYFVLINSMAMEGDGCFLCRPAELQLQKISRQLKCTKGVGKCVKGMELEHYSRPILLQHFPMYRESDADCHEPDQAPEDLKTQKFRERWECLSRESSEVLFDELKPRLIVTGHTHHGCNRIHRKDIHEWTISSFSWRNKDNPSFMLLANTLVVLSPTAEDGEIEVRISVVVSPNNYALSKCYMPQESTVITTYMVGAAFILIWVMLTYRRLCRRSRRLFKKK
;
A
#
# COMPACT_ATOMS: atom_id res chain seq x y z
N MET A 1 23.44 -23.63 22.34
CA MET A 1 22.95 -22.24 22.18
C MET A 1 21.91 -22.25 21.06
N ARG A 2 20.62 -22.34 21.40
CA ARG A 2 19.50 -22.41 20.44
C ARG A 2 19.06 -20.98 20.09
N LEU A 3 19.18 -20.61 18.82
CA LEU A 3 18.56 -19.42 18.26
C LEU A 3 17.17 -19.79 17.72
N ASN A 4 16.20 -18.94 18.05
CA ASN A 4 14.76 -19.06 17.84
C ASN A 4 14.39 -19.37 16.38
N LEU A 5 13.72 -20.51 16.18
CA LEU A 5 13.25 -21.01 14.87
C LEU A 5 11.81 -20.56 14.51
N PHE A 6 11.20 -19.66 15.29
CA PHE A 6 9.80 -19.28 15.09
C PHE A 6 9.56 -18.11 14.12
N GLY A 7 10.59 -17.36 13.73
CA GLY A 7 10.45 -16.22 12.80
C GLY A 7 10.40 -16.58 11.31
N ARG A 8 10.50 -17.86 10.94
CA ARG A 8 10.73 -18.28 9.53
C ARG A 8 9.47 -18.55 8.71
N TYR A 9 8.29 -18.43 9.30
CA TYR A 9 7.08 -19.06 8.74
C TYR A 9 6.28 -18.23 7.74
N GLU A 10 6.54 -16.92 7.61
CA GLU A 10 5.75 -16.08 6.68
C GLU A 10 6.55 -15.41 5.56
N GLU A 11 7.87 -15.30 5.70
CA GLU A 11 8.71 -14.64 4.68
C GLU A 11 9.01 -15.51 3.45
N ASN A 12 8.82 -16.83 3.52
CA ASN A 12 9.28 -17.75 2.47
C ASN A 12 8.21 -18.15 1.45
N TYR A 13 6.93 -18.01 1.76
CA TYR A 13 5.85 -18.51 0.91
C TYR A 13 4.88 -17.39 0.56
N PHE A 14 5.23 -16.67 -0.50
CA PHE A 14 4.53 -15.53 -1.11
C PHE A 14 3.12 -15.85 -1.69
N THR A 15 2.38 -16.81 -1.13
CA THR A 15 0.97 -17.15 -1.40
C THR A 15 0.37 -17.90 -0.20
N ARG A 16 -0.92 -17.70 0.09
CA ARG A 16 -1.71 -18.62 0.93
C ARG A 16 -1.61 -20.03 0.33
N LEU A 17 -0.95 -20.95 1.01
CA LEU A 17 -0.99 -22.35 0.65
C LEU A 17 -2.41 -22.87 0.93
N PRO A 18 -3.04 -23.59 -0.01
CA PRO A 18 -4.33 -24.20 0.24
C PRO A 18 -4.20 -25.20 1.39
N LEU A 19 -4.82 -24.88 2.53
CA LEU A 19 -4.88 -25.78 3.68
C LEU A 19 -5.65 -27.04 3.28
N THR A 20 -5.02 -28.20 3.40
CA THR A 20 -5.71 -29.47 3.17
C THR A 20 -6.77 -29.68 4.26
N LYS A 21 -7.78 -30.53 4.01
CA LYS A 21 -8.77 -30.91 5.04
C LYS A 21 -8.09 -31.52 6.28
N GLN A 22 -6.95 -32.19 6.09
CA GLN A 22 -6.15 -32.74 7.19
C GLN A 22 -5.48 -31.63 8.02
N ASP A 23 -4.97 -30.56 7.40
CA ASP A 23 -4.33 -29.45 8.12
C ASP A 23 -5.35 -28.64 8.94
N ARG A 24 -6.57 -28.47 8.41
CA ARG A 24 -7.70 -27.88 9.17
C ARG A 24 -8.07 -28.73 10.38
N HIS A 25 -8.05 -30.06 10.23
CA HIS A 25 -8.33 -30.98 11.33
C HIS A 25 -7.19 -31.00 12.38
N LYS A 26 -5.93 -30.89 11.96
CA LYS A 26 -4.77 -30.77 12.85
C LYS A 26 -4.78 -29.45 13.64
N SER A 27 -5.14 -28.33 13.00
CA SER A 27 -5.32 -27.03 13.68
C SER A 27 -6.44 -27.08 14.74
N ARG A 28 -7.54 -27.79 14.46
CA ARG A 28 -8.61 -28.06 15.43
C ARG A 28 -8.21 -29.01 16.56
N ARG A 29 -7.25 -29.92 16.32
CA ARG A 29 -6.67 -30.79 17.36
C ARG A 29 -5.61 -30.09 18.23
N MET A 30 -4.86 -29.13 17.68
CA MET A 30 -3.88 -28.36 18.46
C MET A 30 -4.53 -27.32 19.40
N THR A 31 -5.80 -26.98 19.17
CA THR A 31 -6.58 -26.08 20.05
C THR A 31 -7.25 -26.81 21.21
N THR A 32 -7.23 -28.15 21.23
CA THR A 32 -7.61 -28.96 22.39
C THR A 32 -6.35 -29.35 23.15
N LEU A 33 -6.16 -28.76 24.33
CA LEU A 33 -5.10 -29.11 25.28
C LEU A 33 -5.07 -30.62 25.55
N GLY A 34 -3.91 -31.24 25.37
CA GLY A 34 -3.60 -32.56 25.94
C GLY A 34 -3.19 -33.63 24.93
N THR A 35 -2.05 -33.46 24.26
CA THR A 35 -1.13 -34.56 23.88
C THR A 35 0.13 -33.95 23.27
N LEU A 36 1.07 -33.55 24.11
CA LEU A 36 2.39 -33.08 23.70
C LEU A 36 3.41 -34.09 24.23
N GLY A 37 3.72 -35.08 23.41
CA GLY A 37 4.70 -36.11 23.73
C GLY A 37 4.70 -37.21 22.67
N GLN A 38 5.77 -37.25 21.86
CA GLN A 38 6.37 -38.40 21.15
C GLN A 38 6.91 -38.19 19.72
N GLU A 39 7.14 -36.95 19.24
CA GLU A 39 7.84 -36.78 17.93
C GLU A 39 9.15 -35.98 18.02
N LEU A 40 9.97 -36.28 19.03
CA LEU A 40 11.34 -35.76 19.16
C LEU A 40 12.37 -36.89 19.36
N THR A 41 12.44 -37.86 18.45
CA THR A 41 13.64 -38.70 18.30
C THR A 41 13.71 -39.36 16.92
N GLN A 42 14.45 -38.77 15.98
CA GLN A 42 15.31 -39.50 15.03
C GLN A 42 16.15 -38.50 14.21
N PHE A 43 17.45 -38.48 14.48
CA PHE A 43 18.47 -37.86 13.65
C PHE A 43 19.19 -38.99 12.89
N GLY A 44 19.30 -38.87 11.57
CA GLY A 44 19.86 -39.91 10.70
C GLY A 44 20.45 -39.36 9.41
N ASP A 45 21.78 -39.18 9.47
CA ASP A 45 22.81 -39.38 8.45
C ASP A 45 23.17 -38.32 7.38
N LEU A 46 24.42 -37.84 7.57
CA LEU A 46 25.26 -37.03 6.71
C LEU A 46 26.21 -37.97 5.94
N ARG A 47 25.85 -38.42 4.73
CA ARG A 47 26.79 -39.06 3.80
C ARG A 47 26.39 -38.84 2.34
N ALA A 48 26.92 -37.78 1.72
CA ALA A 48 27.07 -37.66 0.26
C ALA A 48 28.01 -36.49 -0.11
N LEU A 49 29.25 -36.55 0.37
CA LEU A 49 30.40 -35.85 -0.22
C LEU A 49 31.39 -36.93 -0.65
N GLU A 50 31.47 -37.21 -1.95
CA GLU A 50 32.70 -37.49 -2.72
C GLU A 50 32.40 -38.05 -4.13
N GLY A 51 32.97 -37.40 -5.15
CA GLY A 51 33.61 -38.03 -6.31
C GLY A 51 32.80 -38.41 -7.57
N GLY A 52 33.06 -37.73 -8.70
CA GLY A 52 32.84 -38.28 -10.05
C GLY A 52 32.63 -37.24 -11.16
N ALA A 53 33.54 -37.17 -12.14
CA ALA A 53 33.60 -36.16 -13.21
C ALA A 53 33.02 -36.60 -14.58
N GLY A 54 32.36 -35.65 -15.28
CA GLY A 54 32.19 -35.55 -16.75
C GLY A 54 30.83 -35.95 -17.34
N PRO A 55 30.40 -35.49 -18.55
CA PRO A 55 30.81 -34.31 -19.32
C PRO A 55 29.63 -33.33 -19.61
N SER A 56 29.97 -32.24 -20.30
CA SER A 56 29.17 -31.04 -20.60
C SER A 56 27.90 -31.27 -21.44
N ALA A 57 26.79 -30.68 -20.99
CA ALA A 57 25.64 -30.36 -21.83
C ALA A 57 25.13 -28.95 -21.52
N SER A 58 25.00 -28.17 -22.58
CA SER A 58 24.62 -26.76 -22.67
C SER A 58 23.44 -26.34 -21.79
N LYS A 59 23.72 -25.57 -20.73
CA LYS A 59 22.70 -24.81 -20.00
C LYS A 59 22.12 -23.73 -20.92
N LYS A 60 20.97 -24.02 -21.55
CA LYS A 60 20.07 -22.97 -22.05
C LYS A 60 19.79 -22.02 -20.89
N ARG A 61 20.24 -20.76 -20.99
CA ARG A 61 19.84 -19.67 -20.09
C ARG A 61 18.32 -19.60 -20.10
N LYS A 62 17.68 -20.09 -19.04
CA LYS A 62 16.28 -19.75 -18.76
C LYS A 62 16.28 -18.24 -18.48
N VAL A 63 15.83 -17.48 -19.47
CA VAL A 63 15.39 -16.10 -19.26
C VAL A 63 14.27 -16.18 -18.24
N PHE A 64 14.54 -15.74 -17.02
CA PHE A 64 13.50 -15.49 -16.04
C PHE A 64 12.58 -14.43 -16.62
N LYS A 65 11.43 -14.84 -17.13
CA LYS A 65 10.29 -13.95 -17.36
C LYS A 65 9.85 -13.48 -15.97
N GLY A 66 10.37 -12.34 -15.54
CA GLY A 66 9.89 -11.62 -14.38
C GLY A 66 8.43 -11.26 -14.63
N LYS A 67 7.51 -12.10 -14.12
CA LYS A 67 6.10 -11.73 -14.01
C LYS A 67 6.06 -10.64 -12.95
N GLY A 68 5.89 -9.39 -13.38
CA GLY A 68 5.77 -8.23 -12.50
C GLY A 68 4.82 -8.55 -11.36
N LYS A 69 5.36 -8.54 -10.15
CA LYS A 69 4.58 -8.60 -8.93
C LYS A 69 4.32 -7.12 -8.55
N LYS A 70 3.72 -6.86 -7.40
CA LYS A 70 3.72 -5.56 -6.71
C LYS A 70 3.29 -5.88 -5.29
N ARG A 71 4.11 -5.58 -4.30
CA ARG A 71 3.75 -5.34 -2.89
C ARG A 71 4.99 -4.69 -2.29
N ASP A 72 5.07 -3.47 -1.77
CA ASP A 72 4.28 -2.25 -1.75
C ASP A 72 5.24 -1.23 -2.37
N LEU A 73 4.84 -0.49 -3.40
CA LEU A 73 5.68 0.08 -4.49
C LEU A 73 6.54 -0.95 -5.25
N PHE A 74 7.44 -1.65 -4.57
CA PHE A 74 8.35 -2.63 -5.17
C PHE A 74 7.82 -4.07 -5.12
N ASP A 75 8.58 -5.03 -5.64
CA ASP A 75 8.24 -6.46 -5.55
C ASP A 75 9.00 -7.15 -4.42
N GLU A 76 10.27 -6.78 -4.25
CA GLU A 76 11.24 -7.39 -3.32
C GLU A 76 12.21 -6.29 -2.85
N GLY A 77 11.69 -5.15 -2.41
CA GLY A 77 12.50 -3.97 -2.05
C GLY A 77 13.53 -4.25 -0.96
N LEU A 78 13.21 -5.12 0.00
CA LEU A 78 14.16 -5.59 1.02
C LEU A 78 15.36 -6.35 0.43
N TRP A 79 15.14 -7.15 -0.62
CA TRP A 79 16.11 -8.14 -1.12
C TRP A 79 16.79 -7.74 -2.43
N CYS A 80 16.32 -6.69 -3.10
CA CYS A 80 16.78 -6.35 -4.42
C CYS A 80 18.17 -5.71 -4.43
N SER A 81 18.94 -6.01 -5.48
CA SER A 81 20.20 -5.33 -5.75
C SER A 81 19.98 -3.84 -6.04
N GLU A 82 21.04 -3.04 -5.92
CA GLU A 82 21.00 -1.60 -6.26
C GLU A 82 20.52 -1.35 -7.71
N LYS A 83 20.90 -2.24 -8.65
CA LYS A 83 20.46 -2.14 -10.04
C LYS A 83 18.95 -2.37 -10.19
N GLU A 84 18.41 -3.36 -9.49
CA GLU A 84 16.97 -3.65 -9.49
C GLU A 84 16.18 -2.56 -8.77
N PHE A 85 16.70 -2.04 -7.67
CA PHE A 85 16.13 -0.89 -6.96
C PHE A 85 15.97 0.32 -7.90
N LYS A 86 17.03 0.72 -8.61
CA LYS A 86 16.97 1.82 -9.60
C LYS A 86 15.95 1.57 -10.70
N TYR A 87 15.85 0.32 -11.18
CA TYR A 87 14.83 -0.07 -12.14
C TYR A 87 13.42 0.09 -11.56
N TYR A 88 13.18 -0.34 -10.32
CA TYR A 88 11.88 -0.19 -9.67
C TYR A 88 11.51 1.28 -9.44
N VAL A 89 12.45 2.13 -9.03
CA VAL A 89 12.24 3.58 -8.89
C VAL A 89 11.82 4.18 -10.23
N THR A 90 12.57 3.88 -11.31
CA THR A 90 12.24 4.37 -12.67
C THR A 90 10.85 3.92 -13.09
N ARG A 91 10.56 2.62 -12.94
CA ARG A 91 9.25 2.05 -13.28
C ARG A 91 8.11 2.66 -12.47
N PHE A 92 8.33 3.00 -11.20
CA PHE A 92 7.33 3.67 -10.38
C PHE A 92 6.97 5.03 -10.96
N HIS A 93 7.97 5.85 -11.28
CA HIS A 93 7.75 7.18 -11.87
C HIS A 93 7.12 7.11 -13.27
N ASP A 94 7.44 6.10 -14.07
CA ASP A 94 6.79 5.88 -15.37
C ASP A 94 5.30 5.52 -15.22
N LEU A 95 4.98 4.67 -14.25
CA LEU A 95 3.59 4.20 -14.02
C LEU A 95 2.71 5.25 -13.34
N PHE A 96 3.29 6.08 -12.49
CA PHE A 96 2.59 7.11 -11.72
C PHE A 96 3.06 8.51 -12.12
N ALA A 97 3.32 8.69 -13.42
CA ALA A 97 3.66 10.00 -13.97
C ALA A 97 2.53 10.99 -13.70
N VAL A 98 2.90 12.16 -13.17
CA VAL A 98 1.98 13.26 -12.87
C VAL A 98 2.28 14.46 -13.77
N PRO A 99 1.29 15.31 -14.09
CA PRO A 99 1.52 16.54 -14.84
C PRO A 99 2.49 17.48 -14.13
N GLU A 100 3.14 18.36 -14.90
CA GLU A 100 3.98 19.42 -14.34
C GLU A 100 3.19 20.27 -13.32
N GLY A 101 3.84 20.62 -12.21
CA GLY A 101 3.21 21.33 -11.09
C GLY A 101 2.39 20.46 -10.13
N THR A 102 2.26 19.16 -10.39
CA THR A 102 1.65 18.20 -9.44
C THR A 102 2.71 17.59 -8.55
N GLU A 103 2.55 17.72 -7.23
CA GLU A 103 3.46 17.08 -6.27
C GLU A 103 3.09 15.61 -6.05
N LEU A 104 4.11 14.74 -6.01
CA LEU A 104 3.97 13.31 -5.71
C LEU A 104 4.66 13.00 -4.39
N TYR A 105 3.88 12.51 -3.42
CA TYR A 105 4.38 12.09 -2.12
C TYR A 105 4.23 10.58 -1.95
N VAL A 106 5.27 9.94 -1.44
CA VAL A 106 5.33 8.49 -1.25
C VAL A 106 5.48 8.16 0.23
N VAL A 107 4.72 7.15 0.66
CA VAL A 107 4.85 6.52 1.97
C VAL A 107 5.46 5.14 1.75
N VAL A 108 6.48 4.82 2.55
CA VAL A 108 7.20 3.54 2.50
C VAL A 108 6.38 2.41 3.09
N GLY A 109 6.39 1.24 2.43
CA GLY A 109 5.79 0.00 2.94
C GLY A 109 6.81 -1.04 3.40
N ASN A 110 6.33 -2.10 4.06
CA ASN A 110 7.18 -3.16 4.61
C ASN A 110 7.90 -3.96 3.52
N HIS A 111 7.37 -4.04 2.31
CA HIS A 111 8.06 -4.71 1.22
C HIS A 111 9.08 -3.82 0.49
N ASP A 112 9.06 -2.51 0.70
CA ASP A 112 10.04 -1.59 0.14
C ASP A 112 11.39 -1.70 0.85
N VAL A 113 11.35 -1.79 2.18
CA VAL A 113 12.54 -1.69 3.03
C VAL A 113 12.63 -2.80 4.09
N GLY A 114 11.60 -3.63 4.24
CA GLY A 114 11.49 -4.67 5.25
C GLY A 114 10.47 -4.35 6.35
N PHE A 115 10.07 -5.38 7.10
CA PHE A 115 9.51 -5.19 8.44
C PHE A 115 10.60 -4.66 9.37
N HIS A 116 10.19 -4.06 10.49
CA HIS A 116 11.07 -3.35 11.43
C HIS A 116 12.41 -4.06 11.72
N TYR A 117 12.39 -5.35 12.06
CA TYR A 117 13.59 -6.15 12.38
C TYR A 117 14.55 -6.35 11.21
N GLY A 118 14.09 -6.20 9.97
CA GLY A 118 14.86 -6.41 8.74
C GLY A 118 15.40 -5.11 8.12
N ILE A 119 14.99 -3.94 8.61
CA ILE A 119 15.40 -2.66 8.04
C ILE A 119 16.84 -2.33 8.47
N SER A 120 17.71 -2.07 7.51
CA SER A 120 19.04 -1.52 7.74
C SER A 120 19.09 -0.02 7.41
N PRO A 121 20.07 0.74 7.96
CA PRO A 121 20.26 2.14 7.62
C PRO A 121 20.36 2.40 6.11
N TYR A 122 21.07 1.54 5.38
CA TYR A 122 21.19 1.63 3.92
C TYR A 122 19.84 1.48 3.19
N LEU A 123 18.99 0.53 3.60
CA LEU A 123 17.67 0.32 2.97
C LEU A 123 16.74 1.51 3.20
N GLN A 124 16.73 2.05 4.42
CA GLN A 124 15.98 3.26 4.76
C GLN A 124 16.51 4.47 3.97
N GLU A 125 17.82 4.66 3.91
CA GLU A 125 18.45 5.81 3.26
C GLU A 125 18.25 5.80 1.74
N ARG A 126 18.44 4.65 1.08
CA ARG A 126 18.26 4.56 -0.38
C ARG A 126 16.81 4.85 -0.79
N PHE A 127 15.84 4.33 -0.04
CA PHE A 127 14.42 4.59 -0.30
C PHE A 127 14.06 6.05 -0.03
N SER A 128 14.46 6.58 1.13
CA SER A 128 14.22 7.97 1.50
C SER A 128 14.83 8.94 0.50
N SER A 129 16.01 8.64 -0.03
CA SER A 129 16.69 9.47 -1.03
C SER A 129 15.99 9.43 -2.38
N ALA A 130 15.52 8.26 -2.81
CA ALA A 130 14.81 8.11 -4.09
C ALA A 130 13.46 8.81 -4.11
N PHE A 131 12.72 8.80 -2.99
CA PHE A 131 11.34 9.31 -2.93
C PHE A 131 11.14 10.54 -2.06
N SER A 132 12.21 11.10 -1.49
CA SER A 132 12.13 12.17 -0.48
C SER A 132 11.17 11.81 0.67
N ALA A 133 11.33 10.59 1.19
CA ALA A 133 10.44 9.93 2.15
C ALA A 133 11.20 9.59 3.47
N PRO A 134 11.51 10.60 4.30
CA PRO A 134 12.09 10.36 5.63
C PRO A 134 11.10 9.63 6.54
N SER A 135 11.54 9.21 7.73
CA SER A 135 10.68 8.49 8.68
C SER A 135 9.39 9.25 9.04
N VAL A 136 9.45 10.59 9.12
CA VAL A 136 8.27 11.45 9.24
C VAL A 136 8.44 12.66 8.33
N LYS A 137 7.44 12.93 7.49
CA LYS A 137 7.39 14.11 6.62
C LYS A 137 6.16 14.94 6.94
N PHE A 138 6.37 16.23 7.20
CA PHE A 138 5.29 17.20 7.41
C PHE A 138 5.13 18.05 6.15
N VAL A 139 3.93 18.08 5.59
CA VAL A 139 3.61 18.79 4.35
C VAL A 139 2.44 19.73 4.58
N THR A 140 2.55 20.96 4.07
CA THR A 140 1.47 21.94 4.10
C THR A 140 1.02 22.24 2.67
N ILE A 141 -0.25 21.98 2.37
CA ILE A 141 -0.84 22.25 1.04
C ILE A 141 -2.08 23.10 1.23
N LYS A 142 -2.02 24.38 0.82
CA LYS A 142 -3.14 25.32 0.90
C LYS A 142 -3.82 25.28 2.28
N GLY A 143 -3.00 25.31 3.34
CA GLY A 143 -3.48 25.26 4.71
C GLY A 143 -3.94 23.91 5.25
N ASN A 144 -3.77 22.83 4.49
CA ASN A 144 -3.97 21.48 5.00
C ASN A 144 -2.65 20.88 5.42
N TYR A 145 -2.63 20.28 6.60
CA TYR A 145 -1.45 19.64 7.16
C TYR A 145 -1.50 18.13 6.97
N PHE A 146 -0.46 17.59 6.35
CA PHE A 146 -0.29 16.16 6.15
C PHE A 146 0.94 15.69 6.92
N VAL A 147 0.78 14.59 7.65
CA VAL A 147 1.87 13.90 8.33
C VAL A 147 2.01 12.54 7.68
N LEU A 148 3.10 12.32 6.95
CA LEU A 148 3.42 11.05 6.32
C LEU A 148 4.42 10.33 7.22
N ILE A 149 4.12 9.08 7.58
CA ILE A 149 4.92 8.31 8.54
C ILE A 149 5.35 6.98 7.91
N ASN A 150 6.64 6.66 8.06
CA ASN A 150 7.12 5.29 7.94
C ASN A 150 6.58 4.48 9.13
N SER A 151 5.57 3.64 8.93
CA SER A 151 4.95 2.87 10.00
C SER A 151 5.91 1.90 10.69
N MET A 152 6.96 1.44 10.02
CA MET A 152 7.98 0.57 10.62
C MET A 152 8.90 1.34 11.57
N ALA A 153 8.89 2.68 11.53
CA ALA A 153 9.54 3.54 12.52
C ALA A 153 8.72 3.69 13.81
N MET A 154 7.48 3.20 13.85
CA MET A 154 6.58 3.31 14.99
C MET A 154 6.64 2.05 15.89
N GLU A 155 7.82 1.43 16.00
CA GLU A 155 8.02 0.25 16.84
C GLU A 155 8.05 0.59 18.34
N GLY A 156 8.59 1.77 18.66
CA GLY A 156 8.74 2.29 20.03
C GLY A 156 9.98 1.79 20.77
N ASP A 157 10.97 1.24 20.05
CA ASP A 157 12.20 0.67 20.63
C ASP A 157 13.40 1.64 20.62
N GLY A 158 13.23 2.85 20.08
CA GLY A 158 14.28 3.87 20.01
C GLY A 158 15.43 3.55 19.05
N CYS A 159 15.26 2.63 18.09
CA CYS A 159 16.30 2.30 17.11
C CYS A 159 16.64 3.48 16.17
N PHE A 160 17.57 3.25 15.24
CA PHE A 160 18.11 4.27 14.35
C PHE A 160 17.05 5.02 13.52
N LEU A 161 15.90 4.40 13.20
CA LEU A 161 14.79 5.06 12.49
C LEU A 161 13.65 5.51 13.42
N CYS A 162 13.43 4.82 14.55
CA CYS A 162 12.36 5.14 15.50
C CYS A 162 12.64 6.44 16.25
N ARG A 163 13.84 6.59 16.82
CA ARG A 163 14.17 7.77 17.63
C ARG A 163 14.07 9.09 16.86
N PRO A 164 14.60 9.20 15.62
CA PRO A 164 14.38 10.39 14.81
C PRO A 164 12.89 10.64 14.51
N ALA A 165 12.11 9.59 14.28
CA ALA A 165 10.67 9.71 14.01
C ALA A 165 9.91 10.27 15.21
N GLU A 166 10.17 9.76 16.42
CA GLU A 166 9.61 10.27 17.68
C GLU A 166 9.90 11.76 17.86
N LEU A 167 11.16 12.18 17.67
CA LEU A 167 11.56 13.59 17.82
C LEU A 167 10.86 14.50 16.79
N GLN A 168 10.70 14.02 15.56
CA GLN A 168 9.97 14.75 14.53
C GLN A 168 8.47 14.85 14.85
N LEU A 169 7.83 13.78 15.32
CA LEU A 169 6.43 13.80 15.78
C LEU A 169 6.22 14.77 16.94
N GLN A 170 7.10 14.75 17.94
CA GLN A 170 7.05 15.70 19.05
C GLN A 170 7.20 17.15 18.57
N LYS A 171 8.08 17.40 17.59
CA LYS A 171 8.21 18.73 16.99
C LYS A 171 6.90 19.17 16.31
N ILE A 172 6.31 18.33 15.47
CA ILE A 172 5.04 18.61 14.77
C ILE A 172 3.90 18.85 15.79
N SER A 173 3.79 17.99 16.80
CA SER A 173 2.81 18.13 17.87
C SER A 173 2.92 19.46 18.60
N ARG A 174 4.15 19.91 18.93
CA ARG A 174 4.37 21.23 19.53
C ARG A 174 3.93 22.36 18.60
N GLN A 175 4.22 22.27 17.30
CA GLN A 175 3.76 23.28 16.33
C GLN A 175 2.23 23.34 16.26
N LEU A 176 1.55 22.19 16.21
CA LEU A 176 0.09 22.10 16.19
C LEU A 176 -0.53 22.64 17.49
N LYS A 177 0.02 22.27 18.65
CA LYS A 177 -0.43 22.76 19.97
C LYS A 177 -0.24 24.27 20.09
N CYS A 178 0.89 24.80 19.60
CA CYS A 178 1.14 26.23 19.62
C CYS A 178 0.22 27.02 18.71
N THR A 179 0.00 26.52 17.50
CA THR A 179 -0.96 27.14 16.57
C THR A 179 -2.39 27.15 17.13
N LYS A 180 -2.72 26.19 18.00
CA LYS A 180 -4.00 26.15 18.73
C LYS A 180 -4.07 27.11 19.93
N GLY A 181 -2.97 27.75 20.31
CA GLY A 181 -2.87 28.57 21.52
C GLY A 181 -2.77 27.75 22.81
N VAL A 182 -2.26 26.51 22.74
CA VAL A 182 -2.13 25.61 23.90
C VAL A 182 -0.66 25.48 24.30
N GLY A 183 -0.35 25.82 25.56
CA GLY A 183 0.98 25.65 26.15
C GLY A 183 1.89 26.88 25.98
N LYS A 184 3.18 26.72 26.32
CA LYS A 184 4.19 27.78 26.15
C LYS A 184 4.79 27.71 24.75
N CYS A 185 4.63 28.78 23.98
CA CYS A 185 5.03 28.83 22.58
C CYS A 185 6.15 29.81 22.35
N VAL A 186 7.15 29.37 21.59
CA VAL A 186 8.25 30.22 21.14
C VAL A 186 7.79 30.93 19.87
N LYS A 187 8.09 32.23 19.78
CA LYS A 187 7.76 33.06 18.61
C LYS A 187 8.34 32.42 17.34
N GLY A 188 7.49 32.21 16.33
CA GLY A 188 7.87 31.57 15.05
C GLY A 188 7.72 30.05 14.99
N MET A 189 7.19 29.40 16.05
CA MET A 189 6.86 27.97 16.03
C MET A 189 5.45 27.68 15.48
N GLU A 190 4.60 28.69 15.43
CA GLU A 190 3.20 28.61 15.00
C GLU A 190 3.10 28.45 13.48
N LEU A 191 2.09 27.70 13.05
CA LEU A 191 1.68 27.59 11.64
C LEU A 191 0.71 28.73 11.31
N GLU A 192 0.42 28.92 10.02
CA GLU A 192 -0.44 30.01 9.54
C GLU A 192 -1.85 29.97 10.16
N HIS A 193 -2.43 28.78 10.32
CA HIS A 193 -3.72 28.59 10.99
C HIS A 193 -3.81 27.20 11.60
N TYR A 194 -4.68 27.02 12.58
CA TYR A 194 -4.86 25.71 13.19
C TYR A 194 -5.72 24.80 12.32
N SER A 195 -5.27 23.56 12.11
CA SER A 195 -6.04 22.49 11.51
C SER A 195 -5.57 21.13 12.04
N ARG A 196 -6.50 20.20 12.25
CA ARG A 196 -6.16 18.80 12.57
C ARG A 196 -5.53 18.14 11.34
N PRO A 197 -4.37 17.49 11.46
CA PRO A 197 -3.67 16.94 10.31
C PRO A 197 -4.38 15.72 9.72
N ILE A 198 -4.02 15.41 8.48
CA ILE A 198 -4.30 14.13 7.82
C ILE A 198 -3.05 13.26 7.97
N LEU A 199 -3.20 12.08 8.56
CA LEU A 199 -2.12 11.11 8.76
C LEU A 199 -2.13 10.10 7.62
N LEU A 200 -0.98 9.92 6.96
CA LEU A 200 -0.78 8.91 5.91
C LEU A 200 0.34 7.97 6.35
N GLN A 201 0.07 6.67 6.36
CA GLN A 201 1.06 5.65 6.71
C GLN A 201 0.72 4.31 6.04
N HIS A 202 1.63 3.34 6.07
CA HIS A 202 1.38 2.05 5.45
C HIS A 202 0.56 1.12 6.34
N PHE A 203 1.03 0.82 7.55
CA PHE A 203 0.29 -0.05 8.47
C PHE A 203 -0.96 0.62 9.02
N PRO A 204 -2.09 -0.11 9.14
CA PRO A 204 -3.24 0.33 9.91
C PRO A 204 -2.91 0.74 11.34
N MET A 205 -3.77 1.58 11.91
CA MET A 205 -3.80 1.77 13.35
C MET A 205 -4.12 0.45 14.05
N TYR A 206 -3.77 0.36 15.33
CA TYR A 206 -4.05 -0.83 16.13
C TYR A 206 -5.54 -1.20 16.06
N ARG A 207 -5.79 -2.47 15.71
CA ARG A 207 -7.09 -3.12 15.79
C ARG A 207 -6.90 -4.62 15.93
N GLU A 208 -7.82 -5.29 16.62
CA GLU A 208 -7.68 -6.72 16.86
C GLU A 208 -7.80 -7.55 15.58
N SER A 209 -8.61 -7.11 14.63
CA SER A 209 -8.82 -7.75 13.33
C SER A 209 -9.61 -6.82 12.41
N ASP A 210 -9.90 -7.29 11.19
CA ASP A 210 -10.80 -6.63 10.23
C ASP A 210 -12.27 -7.05 10.41
N ALA A 211 -12.66 -7.69 11.52
CA ALA A 211 -14.00 -8.26 11.71
C ALA A 211 -15.13 -7.23 11.60
N ASP A 212 -14.86 -6.00 12.07
CA ASP A 212 -15.80 -4.88 12.07
C ASP A 212 -15.78 -4.08 10.76
N CYS A 213 -15.00 -4.50 9.76
CA CYS A 213 -14.93 -3.80 8.48
C CYS A 213 -16.14 -4.14 7.62
N HIS A 214 -16.76 -3.10 7.05
CA HIS A 214 -17.95 -3.17 6.22
C HIS A 214 -17.75 -2.36 4.93
N GLU A 215 -16.99 -2.92 4.00
CA GLU A 215 -16.64 -2.28 2.73
C GLU A 215 -16.82 -3.25 1.54
N PRO A 216 -17.17 -2.78 0.33
CA PRO A 216 -17.32 -3.67 -0.83
C PRO A 216 -16.03 -4.43 -1.20
N ASP A 217 -14.87 -3.86 -0.85
CA ASP A 217 -13.53 -4.43 -1.01
C ASP A 217 -12.90 -4.93 0.30
N GLN A 218 -13.72 -5.19 1.32
CA GLN A 218 -13.30 -5.75 2.61
C GLN A 218 -12.68 -7.15 2.48
N ALA A 219 -11.98 -7.56 3.55
CA ALA A 219 -11.42 -8.90 3.65
C ALA A 219 -12.54 -9.96 3.61
N PRO A 220 -12.34 -11.12 2.94
CA PRO A 220 -13.24 -12.27 3.04
C PRO A 220 -13.51 -12.69 4.49
N GLU A 221 -14.64 -13.32 4.75
CA GLU A 221 -15.09 -13.64 6.12
C GLU A 221 -14.08 -14.47 6.93
N ASP A 222 -13.40 -15.41 6.28
CA ASP A 222 -12.37 -16.23 6.93
C ASP A 222 -11.08 -15.46 7.24
N LEU A 223 -10.81 -14.37 6.51
CA LEU A 223 -9.68 -13.46 6.75
C LEU A 223 -10.01 -12.44 7.81
N LYS A 224 -11.17 -11.82 7.71
CA LYS A 224 -11.46 -10.60 8.46
C LYS A 224 -11.49 -10.85 9.97
N THR A 225 -11.84 -12.06 10.41
CA THR A 225 -11.84 -12.45 11.83
C THR A 225 -10.48 -12.92 12.35
N GLN A 226 -9.44 -13.01 11.51
CA GLN A 226 -8.11 -13.38 11.97
C GLN A 226 -7.51 -12.25 12.80
N LYS A 227 -6.96 -12.61 13.95
CA LYS A 227 -6.33 -11.65 14.84
C LYS A 227 -5.06 -11.09 14.20
N PHE A 228 -4.94 -9.77 14.21
CA PHE A 228 -3.75 -9.06 13.80
C PHE A 228 -2.67 -9.20 14.87
N ARG A 229 -1.42 -9.28 14.43
CA ARG A 229 -0.26 -9.15 15.30
C ARG A 229 0.21 -7.70 15.21
N GLU A 230 0.40 -7.12 16.37
CA GLU A 230 1.00 -5.80 16.50
C GLU A 230 2.39 -5.79 15.86
N ARG A 231 2.75 -4.66 15.23
CA ARG A 231 4.01 -4.43 14.52
C ARG A 231 4.19 -5.25 13.24
N TRP A 232 3.17 -5.99 12.83
CA TRP A 232 3.13 -6.74 11.58
C TRP A 232 1.94 -6.33 10.72
N GLU A 233 0.73 -6.70 11.12
CA GLU A 233 -0.49 -6.38 10.36
C GLU A 233 -1.03 -4.97 10.68
N CYS A 234 -0.69 -4.45 11.87
CA CYS A 234 -1.05 -3.11 12.31
C CYS A 234 0.02 -2.54 13.24
N LEU A 235 -0.04 -1.24 13.52
CA LEU A 235 0.76 -0.64 14.59
C LEU A 235 0.46 -1.28 15.95
N SER A 236 1.38 -1.12 16.90
CA SER A 236 1.09 -1.47 18.29
C SER A 236 0.03 -0.56 18.88
N ARG A 237 -0.64 -1.05 19.92
CA ARG A 237 -1.63 -0.25 20.67
C ARG A 237 -1.00 1.03 21.19
N GLU A 238 0.19 0.94 21.79
CA GLU A 238 0.92 2.08 22.35
C GLU A 238 1.24 3.12 21.28
N SER A 239 1.81 2.70 20.15
CA SER A 239 2.15 3.61 19.05
C SER A 239 0.91 4.28 18.45
N SER A 240 -0.21 3.56 18.41
CA SER A 240 -1.48 4.12 17.94
C SER A 240 -1.99 5.22 18.87
N GLU A 241 -1.95 4.99 20.20
CA GLU A 241 -2.32 5.99 21.19
C GLU A 241 -1.43 7.23 21.14
N VAL A 242 -0.11 7.06 20.98
CA VAL A 242 0.83 8.17 20.79
C VAL A 242 0.44 9.03 19.59
N LEU A 243 0.13 8.42 18.44
CA LEU A 243 -0.28 9.15 17.25
C LEU A 243 -1.63 9.86 17.43
N PHE A 244 -2.59 9.23 18.11
CA PHE A 244 -3.86 9.88 18.42
C PHE A 244 -3.68 11.10 19.34
N ASP A 245 -2.81 11.02 20.35
CA ASP A 245 -2.61 12.09 21.32
C ASP A 245 -1.76 13.24 20.80
N GLU A 246 -0.68 12.90 20.08
CA GLU A 246 0.26 13.90 19.58
C GLU A 246 -0.27 14.64 18.35
N LEU A 247 -0.97 13.95 17.45
CA LEU A 247 -1.43 14.55 16.20
C LEU A 247 -2.92 14.91 16.22
N LYS A 248 -3.75 14.18 16.97
CA LYS A 248 -5.22 14.29 16.94
C LYS A 248 -5.74 14.41 15.50
N PRO A 249 -5.39 13.45 14.61
CA PRO A 249 -5.69 13.58 13.20
C PRO A 249 -7.21 13.61 12.97
N ARG A 250 -7.64 14.28 11.90
CA ARG A 250 -9.06 14.25 11.46
C ARG A 250 -9.36 13.12 10.48
N LEU A 251 -8.31 12.63 9.83
CA LEU A 251 -8.35 11.53 8.88
C LEU A 251 -7.01 10.78 8.95
N ILE A 252 -7.09 9.46 8.93
CA ILE A 252 -5.96 8.55 8.80
C ILE A 252 -6.20 7.72 7.55
N VAL A 253 -5.21 7.64 6.67
CA VAL A 253 -5.27 6.79 5.47
C VAL A 253 -4.13 5.78 5.54
N THR A 254 -4.50 4.50 5.46
CA THR A 254 -3.59 3.36 5.61
C THR A 254 -3.73 2.36 4.46
N GLY A 255 -2.87 1.34 4.43
CA GLY A 255 -2.87 0.28 3.43
C GLY A 255 -2.52 -1.07 4.05
N HIS A 256 -1.50 -1.74 3.49
CA HIS A 256 -0.90 -2.99 3.96
C HIS A 256 -1.78 -4.27 3.92
N THR A 257 -2.99 -4.26 4.46
CA THR A 257 -3.85 -5.46 4.53
C THR A 257 -4.41 -5.89 3.17
N HIS A 258 -4.23 -5.05 2.14
CA HIS A 258 -4.79 -5.18 0.80
C HIS A 258 -6.32 -5.19 0.74
N HIS A 259 -6.99 -4.86 1.83
CA HIS A 259 -8.44 -4.92 1.95
C HIS A 259 -8.99 -3.59 2.47
N GLY A 260 -10.14 -3.21 1.92
CA GLY A 260 -10.84 -1.99 2.30
C GLY A 260 -11.36 -2.10 3.73
N CYS A 261 -11.11 -1.09 4.53
CA CYS A 261 -11.75 -0.96 5.83
C CYS A 261 -11.98 0.51 6.15
N ASN A 262 -13.12 0.83 6.76
CA ASN A 262 -13.36 2.11 7.39
C ASN A 262 -13.55 1.85 8.89
N ARG A 263 -12.98 2.71 9.73
CA ARG A 263 -13.18 2.66 11.19
C ARG A 263 -13.21 4.06 11.76
N ILE A 264 -13.91 4.21 12.86
CA ILE A 264 -13.86 5.40 13.69
C ILE A 264 -13.15 5.03 14.98
N HIS A 265 -12.04 5.70 15.25
CA HIS A 265 -11.27 5.58 16.47
C HIS A 265 -11.68 6.67 17.46
N ARG A 266 -11.68 6.31 18.74
CA ARG A 266 -12.12 7.17 19.85
C ARG A 266 -13.54 7.71 19.61
N LYS A 267 -13.69 8.99 19.24
CA LYS A 267 -15.00 9.62 18.99
C LYS A 267 -15.19 10.07 17.54
N ASP A 268 -14.13 10.57 16.92
CA ASP A 268 -14.22 11.32 15.65
C ASP A 268 -12.98 11.18 14.75
N ILE A 269 -12.10 10.21 15.01
CA ILE A 269 -10.90 9.99 14.21
C ILE A 269 -11.18 8.91 13.18
N HIS A 270 -11.40 9.32 11.93
CA HIS A 270 -11.72 8.37 10.86
C HIS A 270 -10.43 7.75 10.30
N GLU A 271 -10.37 6.43 10.24
CA GLU A 271 -9.35 5.68 9.51
C GLU A 271 -9.96 5.01 8.29
N TRP A 272 -9.31 5.19 7.15
CA TRP A 272 -9.57 4.47 5.91
C TRP A 272 -8.35 3.64 5.53
N THR A 273 -8.49 2.32 5.59
CA THR A 273 -7.53 1.39 4.97
C THR A 273 -7.93 1.17 3.52
N ILE A 274 -7.07 1.58 2.58
CA ILE A 274 -7.31 1.41 1.15
C ILE A 274 -6.89 0.00 0.74
N SER A 275 -7.71 -0.69 -0.06
CA SER A 275 -7.33 -1.96 -0.65
C SER A 275 -6.20 -1.82 -1.66
N SER A 276 -5.59 -2.95 -2.04
CA SER A 276 -4.50 -2.91 -3.01
C SER A 276 -4.98 -2.43 -4.38
N PHE A 277 -4.22 -1.52 -5.00
CA PHE A 277 -4.39 -1.07 -6.39
C PHE A 277 -3.88 -2.11 -7.41
N SER A 278 -4.19 -3.39 -7.20
CA SER A 278 -3.66 -4.47 -8.04
C SER A 278 -4.58 -5.67 -8.10
N TRP A 279 -4.99 -6.05 -9.33
CA TRP A 279 -5.77 -7.28 -9.59
C TRP A 279 -5.07 -8.55 -9.12
N ARG A 280 -3.73 -8.50 -8.92
CA ARG A 280 -2.98 -9.62 -8.35
C ARG A 280 -3.41 -9.94 -6.92
N ASN A 281 -3.79 -8.92 -6.15
CA ASN A 281 -4.08 -9.05 -4.73
C ASN A 281 -5.59 -9.13 -4.46
N LYS A 282 -6.43 -8.58 -5.34
CA LYS A 282 -7.89 -8.58 -5.18
C LYS A 282 -8.63 -8.36 -6.51
N ASP A 283 -9.82 -8.91 -6.64
CA ASP A 283 -10.64 -8.81 -7.86
C ASP A 283 -11.26 -7.42 -8.09
N ASN A 284 -11.41 -6.61 -7.04
CA ASN A 284 -11.93 -5.25 -7.09
C ASN A 284 -10.93 -4.21 -6.54
N PRO A 285 -9.75 -4.04 -7.18
CA PRO A 285 -8.75 -3.10 -6.71
C PRO A 285 -9.30 -1.67 -6.78
N SER A 286 -8.88 -0.86 -5.81
CA SER A 286 -9.39 0.51 -5.67
C SER A 286 -8.27 1.51 -5.43
N PHE A 287 -8.60 2.78 -5.69
CA PHE A 287 -7.87 3.95 -5.21
C PHE A 287 -8.85 4.91 -4.57
N MET A 288 -8.34 5.91 -3.87
CA MET A 288 -9.18 6.88 -3.18
C MET A 288 -8.82 8.30 -3.62
N LEU A 289 -9.86 9.10 -3.86
CA LEU A 289 -9.75 10.53 -4.12
C LEU A 289 -10.15 11.29 -2.87
N LEU A 290 -9.28 12.22 -2.46
CA LEU A 290 -9.51 13.14 -1.34
C LEU A 290 -9.70 14.54 -1.89
N ALA A 291 -10.82 15.17 -1.55
CA ALA A 291 -11.09 16.57 -1.85
C ALA A 291 -11.23 17.35 -0.54
N ASN A 292 -10.36 18.34 -0.34
CA ASN A 292 -10.45 19.27 0.80
C ASN A 292 -11.13 20.56 0.35
N THR A 293 -12.33 20.47 -0.21
CA THR A 293 -13.07 21.63 -0.71
C THR A 293 -14.45 21.75 -0.08
N LEU A 294 -14.92 22.97 0.05
CA LEU A 294 -16.27 23.33 0.45
C LEU A 294 -16.89 24.17 -0.67
N VAL A 295 -18.18 23.94 -0.92
CA VAL A 295 -18.97 24.80 -1.78
C VAL A 295 -19.53 25.92 -0.90
N VAL A 296 -19.15 27.17 -1.20
CA VAL A 296 -19.64 28.36 -0.53
C VAL A 296 -20.63 29.06 -1.45
N LEU A 297 -21.86 29.24 -0.96
CA LEU A 297 -22.92 29.99 -1.62
C LEU A 297 -22.92 31.41 -1.05
N SER A 298 -22.58 32.39 -1.86
CA SER A 298 -22.57 33.80 -1.46
C SER A 298 -23.70 34.53 -2.20
N PRO A 299 -24.78 34.91 -1.50
CA PRO A 299 -25.82 35.73 -2.11
C PRO A 299 -25.29 37.16 -2.30
N THR A 300 -25.50 37.70 -3.50
CA THR A 300 -25.25 39.09 -3.86
C THR A 300 -26.57 39.68 -4.35
N ALA A 301 -26.98 40.82 -3.79
CA ALA A 301 -28.15 41.56 -4.27
C ALA A 301 -27.67 42.80 -5.03
N GLU A 302 -27.90 42.80 -6.35
CA GLU A 302 -27.80 43.98 -7.20
C GLU A 302 -29.19 44.22 -7.82
N ASP A 303 -29.67 45.47 -7.78
CA ASP A 303 -30.92 45.91 -8.40
C ASP A 303 -32.20 45.11 -8.05
N GLY A 304 -32.27 44.55 -6.83
CA GLY A 304 -33.46 43.86 -6.32
C GLY A 304 -33.59 42.40 -6.76
N GLU A 305 -32.64 41.87 -7.53
CA GLU A 305 -32.50 40.43 -7.79
C GLU A 305 -31.43 39.81 -6.87
N ILE A 306 -31.72 38.60 -6.37
CA ILE A 306 -30.76 37.82 -5.58
C ILE A 306 -30.01 36.88 -6.53
N GLU A 307 -28.74 37.17 -6.79
CA GLU A 307 -27.84 36.26 -7.47
C GLU A 307 -27.06 35.44 -6.43
N VAL A 308 -26.98 34.12 -6.60
CA VAL A 308 -26.17 33.25 -5.73
C VAL A 308 -24.89 32.86 -6.46
N ARG A 309 -23.75 33.38 -5.99
CA ARG A 309 -22.45 32.95 -6.48
C ARG A 309 -22.03 31.65 -5.79
N ILE A 310 -21.70 30.65 -6.61
CA ILE A 310 -21.17 29.37 -6.16
C ILE A 310 -19.65 29.43 -6.28
N SER A 311 -18.94 29.35 -5.16
CA SER A 311 -17.47 29.26 -5.14
C SER A 311 -17.01 27.97 -4.48
N VAL A 312 -15.96 27.34 -4.99
CA VAL A 312 -15.35 26.16 -4.40
C VAL A 312 -14.06 26.58 -3.70
N VAL A 313 -14.05 26.52 -2.37
CA VAL A 313 -12.93 26.98 -1.54
C VAL A 313 -12.26 25.78 -0.91
N VAL A 314 -10.92 25.78 -0.82
CA VAL A 314 -10.20 24.74 -0.09
C VAL A 314 -10.47 24.88 1.41
N SER A 315 -11.01 23.83 2.02
CA SER A 315 -11.29 23.78 3.44
C SER A 315 -10.10 23.19 4.19
N PRO A 316 -9.57 23.89 5.21
CA PRO A 316 -8.54 23.34 6.06
C PRO A 316 -9.09 22.33 7.07
N ASN A 317 -10.41 22.24 7.28
CA ASN A 317 -11.00 21.42 8.37
C ASN A 317 -12.03 20.39 7.90
N ASN A 318 -12.45 20.45 6.63
CA ASN A 318 -13.37 19.49 6.05
C ASN A 318 -12.69 18.70 4.93
N TYR A 319 -13.20 17.50 4.67
CA TYR A 319 -12.77 16.66 3.56
C TYR A 319 -13.91 15.81 3.03
N ALA A 320 -13.82 15.46 1.76
CA ALA A 320 -14.64 14.44 1.12
C ALA A 320 -13.74 13.34 0.58
N LEU A 321 -14.15 12.10 0.78
CA LEU A 321 -13.47 10.92 0.25
C LEU A 321 -14.38 10.21 -0.74
N SER A 322 -13.81 9.80 -1.87
CA SER A 322 -14.47 8.94 -2.84
C SER A 322 -13.57 7.77 -3.16
N LYS A 323 -14.06 6.55 -2.90
CA LYS A 323 -13.40 5.33 -3.35
C LYS A 323 -13.74 5.08 -4.82
N CYS A 324 -12.72 4.82 -5.62
CA CYS A 324 -12.83 4.57 -7.05
C CYS A 324 -12.30 3.17 -7.35
N TYR A 325 -13.08 2.38 -8.07
CA TYR A 325 -12.69 1.02 -8.46
C TYR A 325 -12.03 1.05 -9.83
N MET A 326 -11.04 0.19 -10.00
CA MET A 326 -10.47 -0.07 -11.32
C MET A 326 -11.48 -0.83 -12.20
N PRO A 327 -11.36 -0.73 -13.54
CA PRO A 327 -12.21 -1.50 -14.44
C PRO A 327 -12.20 -3.01 -14.13
N GLN A 328 -13.32 -3.70 -14.29
CA GLN A 328 -13.33 -5.15 -14.04
C GLN A 328 -12.41 -5.87 -15.04
N GLU A 329 -11.55 -6.76 -14.55
CA GLU A 329 -10.56 -7.47 -15.39
C GLU A 329 -11.24 -8.25 -16.53
N SER A 330 -12.37 -8.90 -16.25
CA SER A 330 -13.19 -9.60 -17.24
C SER A 330 -13.67 -8.67 -18.37
N THR A 331 -14.05 -7.44 -18.04
CA THR A 331 -14.48 -6.43 -19.01
C THR A 331 -13.32 -6.00 -19.89
N VAL A 332 -12.14 -5.78 -19.29
CA VAL A 332 -10.91 -5.45 -20.02
C VAL A 332 -10.53 -6.57 -21.00
N ILE A 333 -10.47 -7.81 -20.52
CA ILE A 333 -10.14 -8.98 -21.35
C ILE A 333 -11.16 -9.16 -22.48
N THR A 334 -12.46 -9.07 -22.17
CA THR A 334 -13.53 -9.20 -23.16
C THR A 334 -13.42 -8.13 -24.24
N THR A 335 -13.11 -6.89 -23.85
CA THR A 335 -12.90 -5.77 -24.79
C THR A 335 -11.75 -6.08 -25.76
N TYR A 336 -10.62 -6.59 -25.27
CA TYR A 336 -9.49 -6.98 -26.13
C TYR A 336 -9.83 -8.15 -27.06
N MET A 337 -10.54 -9.16 -26.57
CA MET A 337 -10.93 -10.32 -27.38
C MET A 337 -11.89 -9.93 -28.50
N VAL A 338 -12.89 -9.10 -28.19
CA VAL A 338 -13.84 -8.57 -29.17
C VAL A 338 -13.14 -7.67 -30.18
N GLY A 339 -12.25 -6.77 -29.72
CA GLY A 339 -11.44 -5.91 -30.59
C GLY A 339 -10.55 -6.70 -31.55
N ALA A 340 -9.86 -7.73 -31.05
CA ALA A 340 -9.04 -8.62 -31.87
C ALA A 340 -9.88 -9.36 -32.92
N ALA A 341 -11.07 -9.84 -32.56
CA ALA A 341 -11.98 -10.47 -33.51
C ALA A 341 -12.41 -9.50 -34.62
N PHE A 342 -12.75 -8.24 -34.29
CA PHE A 342 -13.06 -7.22 -35.29
C PHE A 342 -11.89 -6.92 -36.22
N ILE A 343 -10.66 -6.83 -35.69
CA ILE A 343 -9.45 -6.63 -36.49
C ILE A 343 -9.25 -7.82 -37.45
N LEU A 344 -9.39 -9.05 -36.96
CA LEU A 344 -9.26 -10.25 -37.80
C LEU A 344 -10.32 -10.28 -38.91
N ILE A 345 -11.58 -9.95 -38.60
CA ILE A 345 -12.64 -9.83 -39.60
C ILE A 345 -12.31 -8.76 -40.63
N TRP A 346 -11.84 -7.60 -40.20
CA TRP A 346 -11.43 -6.50 -41.09
C TRP A 346 -10.27 -6.90 -42.01
N VAL A 347 -9.24 -7.59 -41.49
CA VAL A 347 -8.13 -8.12 -42.29
C VAL A 347 -8.64 -9.14 -43.32
N MET A 348 -9.49 -10.08 -42.90
CA MET A 348 -10.07 -11.08 -43.82
C MET A 348 -10.91 -10.46 -44.93
N LEU A 349 -11.75 -9.47 -44.61
CA LEU A 349 -12.57 -8.76 -45.59
C LEU A 349 -11.71 -7.93 -46.55
N THR A 350 -10.69 -7.25 -46.05
CA THR A 350 -9.75 -6.47 -46.85
C THR A 350 -8.95 -7.36 -47.80
N TYR A 351 -8.42 -8.48 -47.30
CA TYR A 351 -7.74 -9.48 -48.12
C TYR A 351 -8.65 -10.02 -49.22
N ARG A 352 -9.90 -10.40 -48.89
CA ARG A 352 -10.90 -10.84 -49.88
C ARG A 352 -11.17 -9.78 -50.95
N ARG A 353 -11.26 -8.49 -50.58
CA ARG A 353 -11.43 -7.38 -51.53
C ARG A 353 -10.22 -7.25 -52.46
N LEU A 354 -9.01 -7.33 -51.93
CA LEU A 354 -7.77 -7.27 -52.72
C LEU A 354 -7.65 -8.45 -53.70
N CYS A 355 -7.91 -9.67 -53.25
CA CYS A 355 -7.91 -10.85 -54.13
C CYS A 355 -8.97 -10.74 -55.23
N ARG A 356 -10.18 -10.25 -54.92
CA ARG A 356 -11.22 -10.01 -55.94
C ARG A 356 -10.79 -8.95 -56.95
N ARG A 357 -10.12 -7.88 -56.51
CA ARG A 357 -9.60 -6.83 -57.40
C ARG A 357 -8.50 -7.35 -58.32
N SER A 358 -7.56 -8.14 -57.80
CA SER A 358 -6.50 -8.79 -58.59
C SER A 358 -7.06 -9.75 -59.64
N ARG A 359 -8.02 -10.61 -59.27
CA ARG A 359 -8.70 -11.50 -60.23
C ARG A 359 -9.44 -10.76 -61.34
N ARG A 360 -10.04 -9.60 -61.05
CA ARG A 360 -10.70 -8.76 -62.07
C ARG A 360 -9.70 -8.12 -63.05
N LEU A 361 -8.49 -7.78 -62.59
CA LEU A 361 -7.42 -7.25 -63.45
C LEU A 361 -6.86 -8.34 -64.38
N PHE A 362 -6.70 -9.58 -63.90
CA PHE A 362 -6.25 -10.70 -64.71
C PHE A 362 -7.26 -11.17 -65.76
N LYS A 363 -8.57 -10.97 -65.55
CA LYS A 363 -9.62 -11.28 -66.55
C LYS A 363 -9.80 -10.21 -67.64
N LYS A 364 -9.13 -9.05 -67.53
CA LYS A 364 -9.21 -7.94 -68.48
C LYS A 364 -7.99 -7.85 -69.43
N LYS A 365 -7.04 -8.76 -69.30
CA LYS A 365 -6.05 -9.10 -70.33
C LYS A 365 -6.49 -10.40 -70.97
#